data_AF-A0AAJ1WXB7-F1
#
_entry.id   AF-A0AAJ1WXB7-F1
#
_cell.length_a   1.000
_cell.length_b   1.000
_cell.length_c   1.000
_cell.angle_alpha   90.00
_cell.angle_beta   90.00
_cell.angle_gamma   90.00
#
_symmetry.space_group_name_H-M   'P 1'
#
loop_
_entity.id
_entity.type
_entity.pdbx_description
1 polymer ?
#
loop_
_entity_poly.entity_id
_entity_poly.type
_entity_poly.pdbx_seq_one_letter_code
_entity_poly.pdbx_strand_id
1 'polypeptide(L)' 'MTEDAATPRTLSPAAERALAEAAERRAAIDARAAEIRATPERLGRGGLEPVRYQDWEVKGLAVDF' A
#
# COMPACT_ATOMS: atom_id res chain seq x y z
N MET A 1 25.53 12.20 4.15
CA MET A 1 24.97 11.67 2.89
C MET A 1 25.48 10.24 2.78
N THR A 2 24.86 9.30 3.50
CA THR A 2 25.31 7.90 3.57
C THR A 2 24.60 7.11 2.50
N GLU A 3 25.23 7.07 1.34
CA GLU A 3 24.90 6.16 0.26
C GLU A 3 25.62 4.84 0.56
N ASP A 4 24.98 3.97 1.36
CA ASP A 4 25.39 2.57 1.47
C ASP A 4 24.89 1.88 0.21
N ALA A 5 25.68 2.01 -0.87
CA ALA A 5 25.46 1.32 -2.12
C ALA A 5 25.65 -0.18 -1.85
N ALA A 6 24.56 -0.81 -1.42
CA ALA A 6 24.48 -2.22 -1.12
C ALA A 6 24.99 -3.00 -2.34
N THR A 7 26.12 -3.68 -2.16
CA THR A 7 26.53 -4.79 -3.03
C THR A 7 25.31 -5.69 -3.26
N PRO A 8 25.03 -6.12 -4.50
CA PRO A 8 23.83 -6.90 -4.79
C PRO A 8 23.89 -8.19 -3.98
N ARG A 9 23.15 -8.21 -2.88
CA ARG A 9 23.07 -9.35 -1.99
C ARG A 9 22.23 -10.37 -2.72
N THR A 10 22.82 -11.49 -3.11
CA THR A 10 22.06 -12.62 -3.66
C THR A 10 20.96 -12.94 -2.67
N LEU A 11 19.71 -12.73 -3.09
CA LEU A 11 18.56 -12.99 -2.25
C LEU A 11 18.51 -14.51 -2.01
N SER A 12 18.24 -14.89 -0.76
CA SER A 12 17.95 -16.30 -0.50
C SER A 12 16.62 -16.65 -1.17
N PRO A 13 16.39 -17.93 -1.54
CA PRO A 13 15.09 -18.35 -2.07
C PRO A 13 13.92 -18.03 -1.13
N ALA A 14 14.16 -17.91 0.18
CA ALA A 14 13.15 -17.48 1.14
C ALA A 14 12.84 -15.97 1.04
N ALA A 15 13.85 -15.14 0.82
CA ALA A 15 13.68 -13.70 0.65
C ALA A 15 12.93 -13.36 -0.65
N GLU A 16 13.22 -14.07 -1.74
CA GLU A 16 12.50 -13.91 -3.01
C GLU A 16 11.01 -14.25 -2.87
N ARG A 17 10.69 -15.36 -2.19
CA ARG A 17 9.29 -15.73 -1.89
C ARG A 17 8.59 -14.68 -1.04
N ALA A 18 9.25 -14.19 0.02
CA ALA A 18 8.67 -13.15 0.87
C ALA A 18 8.36 -11.86 0.10
N LEU A 19 9.26 -11.45 -0.80
CA LEU A 19 9.04 -10.30 -1.68
C LEU A 19 7.90 -10.54 -2.68
N ALA A 20 7.81 -11.74 -3.24
CA ALA A 20 6.72 -12.11 -4.15
C ALA A 20 5.35 -12.03 -3.43
N GLU A 21 5.22 -12.62 -2.24
CA GLU A 21 3.97 -12.52 -1.48
C GLU A 21 3.64 -11.07 -1.07
N ALA A 22 4.66 -10.28 -0.70
CA ALA A 22 4.45 -8.86 -0.38
C ALA A 22 3.97 -8.07 -1.61
N ALA A 23 4.50 -8.38 -2.79
CA ALA A 23 4.06 -7.80 -4.05
C ALA A 23 2.61 -8.20 -4.39
N GLU A 24 2.23 -9.46 -4.17
CA GLU A 24 0.84 -9.92 -4.36
C GLU A 24 -0.13 -9.21 -3.40
N ARG A 25 0.22 -9.09 -2.11
CA ARG A 25 -0.58 -8.34 -1.13
C ARG A 25 -0.77 -6.89 -1.56
N ARG A 26 0.30 -6.25 -2.04
CA ARG A 26 0.23 -4.87 -2.53
C ARG A 26 -0.63 -4.72 -3.78
N ALA A 27 -0.49 -5.63 -4.74
CA ALA A 27 -1.30 -5.64 -5.95
C ALA A 27 -2.81 -5.78 -5.64
N ALA A 28 -3.17 -6.61 -4.65
CA ALA A 28 -4.57 -6.77 -4.22
C ALA A 28 -5.14 -5.48 -3.60
N ILE A 29 -4.34 -4.78 -2.79
CA ILE A 29 -4.73 -3.47 -2.21
C ILE A 29 -4.88 -2.43 -3.32
N ASP A 30 -3.92 -2.36 -4.23
CA ASP A 30 -3.93 -1.39 -5.34
C ASP A 30 -5.11 -1.63 -6.28
N ALA A 31 -5.47 -2.89 -6.56
CA ALA A 31 -6.64 -3.26 -7.35
C ALA A 31 -7.94 -2.78 -6.69
N ARG A 32 -8.12 -3.06 -5.39
CA ARG A 32 -9.29 -2.55 -4.64
C ARG A 32 -9.33 -1.03 -4.60
N ALA A 33 -8.18 -0.37 -4.47
CA ALA A 33 -8.10 1.09 -4.49
C ALA A 33 -8.42 1.67 -5.88
N ALA A 34 -8.11 0.94 -6.97
CA ALA A 34 -8.45 1.32 -8.33
C ALA A 34 -9.96 1.17 -8.61
N GLU A 35 -10.58 0.09 -8.16
CA GLU A 35 -12.04 -0.13 -8.25
C GLU A 35 -12.81 1.01 -7.56
N ILE A 36 -12.36 1.43 -6.39
CA ILE A 36 -13.00 2.51 -5.62
C ILE A 36 -12.75 3.88 -6.28
N ARG A 37 -11.56 4.11 -6.85
CA ARG A 37 -11.27 5.32 -7.65
C ARG A 37 -12.08 5.40 -8.95
N ALA A 38 -12.52 4.27 -9.52
CA ALA A 38 -13.34 4.27 -10.73
C ALA A 38 -14.73 4.89 -10.51
N THR A 39 -15.22 4.94 -9.26
CA THR A 39 -16.47 5.61 -8.90
C THR A 39 -16.20 6.73 -7.89
N PRO A 40 -15.55 7.83 -8.32
CA PRO A 40 -15.17 8.89 -7.41
C PRO A 40 -16.42 9.63 -6.90
N GLU A 41 -16.52 9.80 -5.58
CA GLU A 41 -17.53 10.69 -5.01
C GLU A 41 -17.26 12.14 -5.43
N ARG A 42 -18.26 12.80 -6.02
CA ARG A 42 -18.12 14.16 -6.58
C ARG A 42 -17.93 15.26 -5.51
N LEU A 43 -18.23 14.96 -4.25
CA LEU A 43 -18.14 15.89 -3.10
C LEU A 43 -17.47 15.25 -1.87
N GLY A 44 -16.91 14.05 -1.99
CA GLY A 44 -16.23 13.36 -0.90
C GLY A 44 -14.83 13.92 -0.66
N ARG A 45 -14.30 13.79 0.57
CA ARG A 45 -12.86 14.04 0.84
C ARG A 45 -12.07 13.03 0.00
N GLY A 46 -11.38 13.49 -1.04
CA GLY A 46 -10.53 12.61 -1.84
C GLY A 46 -9.53 11.85 -0.97
N GLY A 47 -9.37 10.55 -1.20
CA GLY A 47 -8.56 9.67 -0.36
C GLY A 47 -9.21 8.30 -0.17
N LEU A 48 -8.51 7.38 0.50
CA LEU A 48 -9.15 6.16 1.02
C LEU A 48 -10.09 6.58 2.15
N GLU A 49 -11.39 6.35 1.99
CA GLU A 49 -12.38 6.76 2.96
C GLU A 49 -12.37 5.76 4.14
N PRO A 50 -11.95 6.19 5.35
CA PRO A 50 -11.64 5.28 6.44
C PRO A 50 -12.83 4.41 6.88
N VAL A 51 -14.05 4.95 6.78
CA VAL A 51 -15.29 4.23 7.14
C VAL A 51 -15.55 3.04 6.22
N ARG A 52 -15.14 3.08 4.95
CA ARG A 52 -15.31 1.98 3.99
C ARG A 52 -14.30 0.86 4.15
N TYR A 53 -13.12 1.16 4.69
CA TYR A 53 -12.03 0.19 4.81
C TYR A 53 -11.82 -0.32 6.24
N GLN A 54 -12.64 0.14 7.21
CA GLN A 54 -12.43 -0.10 8.65
C GLN A 54 -11.03 0.31 9.12
N ASP A 55 -10.37 1.14 8.32
CA ASP A 55 -9.00 1.57 8.49
C ASP A 55 -9.05 3.08 8.64
N TRP A 56 -8.98 3.54 9.89
CA TRP A 56 -8.94 4.96 10.22
C TRP A 56 -7.56 5.56 9.92
N GLU A 57 -6.65 4.77 9.34
CA GLU A 57 -5.30 5.20 9.02
C GLU A 57 -5.18 5.70 7.58
N VAL A 58 -4.76 6.96 7.43
CA VAL A 58 -4.25 7.47 6.16
C VAL A 58 -2.73 7.37 6.20
N LYS A 59 -2.15 6.43 5.44
CA LYS A 59 -0.69 6.20 5.40
C LYS A 59 -0.08 5.85 6.78
N GLY A 60 -0.81 5.10 7.62
CA GLY A 60 -0.35 4.73 8.96
C GLY A 60 -0.54 5.80 10.03
N LEU A 61 -1.31 6.86 9.74
CA LEU A 61 -1.70 7.87 10.71
C LEU A 61 -3.20 7.77 10.94
N ALA A 62 -3.61 7.43 12.17
CA ALA A 62 -5.00 7.52 12.58
C ALA A 62 -5.46 8.98 12.45
N VAL A 63 -6.48 9.21 11.61
CA VAL A 63 -7.08 10.53 11.41
C VAL A 63 -8.51 10.48 11.93
N ASP A 64 -8.80 11.34 12.92
CA ASP A 64 -10.15 11.61 13.41
C ASP A 64 -10.65 12.96 12.84
N PHE A 65 -11.98 13.16 12.77
CA PHE A 65 -12.67 14.21 12.01
C PHE A 65 -12.21 15.67 12.26
#